data_AF-A0A7J6UG44-F1
#
_entry.id   AF-A0A7J6UG44-F1
#
_cell.length_a   1.000
_cell.length_b   1.000
_cell.length_c   1.000
_cell.angle_alpha   90.00
_cell.angle_beta   90.00
_cell.angle_gamma   90.00
#
_symmetry.space_group_name_H-M   'P 1'
#
loop_
_entity.id
_entity.type
_entity.pdbx_description
1 polymer ?
#
loop_
_entity_poly.entity_id
_entity_poly.type
_entity_poly.pdbx_seq_one_letter_code
_entity_poly.pdbx_strand_id
1 'polypeptide(L)'
;YLDISFNAIGYLNVRKIMKAVDERNKAITDGMEVNGVQQDRKEEEKETSAEIAKPATEASKPEEEKRGLMPFSPHSSCCCHCRVNVDGNFVVEEIWNALTHGLGVVLIVPGLIDLMVLTSDDPFRCKLAVIAYMMSCTLLFAVSTLFHAFFMLDLTSRIFQVLDHSSIFVLIAGSYTPFCVLLFGNDPNGSRVMTAEWALAGVGITAHIIAVHFPKIRHSPLYVYGELILYVVMGWMALAVYDTFVTSTPVHIQYLIAGGGLTYMAGLPFYILDNIKCVPILHCVWHLFVLVAAIIHFCAVRESVIYFNSQQSMSV
;
A
#
# COMPACT_ATOMS: atom_id res chain seq x y z
N TYR A 1 -5.29 31.99 24.58
CA TYR A 1 -5.46 32.85 23.41
C TYR A 1 -4.16 32.88 22.62
N LEU A 2 -3.87 31.81 21.89
CA LEU A 2 -2.83 31.78 20.86
C LEU A 2 -3.59 31.41 19.60
N ASP A 3 -3.97 32.45 18.87
CA ASP A 3 -4.73 32.35 17.63
C ASP A 3 -3.76 31.88 16.54
N ILE A 4 -3.90 30.61 16.21
CA ILE A 4 -3.08 29.91 15.24
C ILE A 4 -3.56 30.34 13.85
N SER A 5 -2.92 31.34 13.28
CA SER A 5 -3.03 31.65 11.85
C SER A 5 -2.12 30.73 11.02
N PHE A 6 -2.41 29.42 11.00
CA PHE A 6 -1.84 28.47 10.00
C PHE A 6 -2.33 28.76 8.57
N ASN A 7 -3.33 29.64 8.41
CA ASN A 7 -3.97 29.95 7.13
C ASN A 7 -3.12 30.83 6.18
N ALA A 8 -2.05 31.48 6.61
CA ALA A 8 -1.33 32.42 5.76
C ALA A 8 -0.05 31.85 5.11
N ILE A 9 0.70 31.00 5.82
CA ILE A 9 2.04 30.57 5.36
C ILE A 9 1.96 29.31 4.48
N GLY A 10 1.00 28.40 4.70
CA GLY A 10 0.78 27.23 3.84
C GLY A 10 0.07 27.57 2.52
N TYR A 11 -0.94 28.46 2.56
CA TYR A 11 -1.78 28.78 1.40
C TYR A 11 -1.03 29.51 0.28
N LEU A 12 -0.03 30.35 0.63
CA LEU A 12 0.70 31.16 -0.36
C LEU A 12 1.68 30.33 -1.21
N ASN A 13 2.18 29.21 -0.69
CA ASN A 13 3.00 28.28 -1.49
C ASN A 13 2.13 27.26 -2.24
N VAL A 14 1.06 26.74 -1.62
CA VAL A 14 0.16 25.79 -2.28
C VAL A 14 -0.53 26.42 -3.48
N ARG A 15 -1.01 27.68 -3.42
CA ARG A 15 -1.60 28.35 -4.59
C ARG A 15 -0.60 28.55 -5.74
N LYS A 16 0.66 28.87 -5.44
CA LYS A 16 1.70 29.02 -6.46
C LYS A 16 2.03 27.69 -7.12
N ILE A 17 2.10 26.62 -6.32
CA ILE A 17 2.30 25.26 -6.80
C ILE A 17 1.09 24.80 -7.63
N MET A 18 -0.14 25.00 -7.15
CA MET A 18 -1.37 24.67 -7.88
C MET A 18 -1.46 25.41 -9.20
N LYS A 19 -1.12 26.71 -9.22
CA LYS A 19 -1.14 27.51 -10.45
C LYS A 19 -0.06 27.04 -11.44
N ALA A 20 1.14 26.69 -10.96
CA ALA A 20 2.20 26.14 -11.80
C ALA A 20 1.85 24.74 -12.34
N VAL A 21 1.14 23.92 -11.55
CA VAL A 21 0.65 22.59 -11.97
C VAL A 21 -0.48 22.74 -13.00
N ASP A 22 -1.43 23.64 -12.80
CA ASP A 22 -2.50 23.93 -13.77
C ASP A 22 -1.94 24.46 -15.10
N GLU A 23 -1.00 25.41 -15.05
CA GLU A 23 -0.34 25.95 -16.25
C GLU A 23 0.43 24.87 -17.00
N ARG A 24 1.08 23.93 -16.29
CA ARG A 24 1.79 22.80 -16.88
C ARG A 24 0.85 21.76 -17.50
N ASN A 25 -0.22 21.40 -16.81
CA ASN A 25 -1.21 20.44 -17.32
C ASN A 25 -1.90 20.98 -18.58
N LYS A 26 -2.19 22.28 -18.61
CA LYS A 26 -2.72 22.95 -19.80
C LYS A 26 -1.74 22.88 -20.97
N ALA A 27 -0.46 23.17 -20.75
CA ALA A 27 0.57 23.08 -21.78
C ALA A 27 0.77 21.66 -22.35
N ILE A 28 0.58 20.62 -21.53
CA ILE A 28 0.62 19.22 -21.98
C ILE A 28 -0.60 18.90 -22.85
N THR A 29 -1.78 19.35 -22.43
CA THR A 29 -3.03 19.14 -23.19
C THR A 29 -2.95 19.81 -24.57
N ASP A 30 -2.47 21.05 -24.61
CA ASP A 30 -2.26 21.81 -25.84
C ASP A 30 -1.17 21.17 -26.73
N GLY A 31 -0.10 20.62 -26.12
CA GLY A 31 0.96 19.90 -26.83
C GLY A 31 0.53 18.56 -27.42
N MET A 32 -0.45 17.88 -26.80
CA MET A 32 -1.05 16.65 -27.32
C MET A 32 -1.99 16.94 -28.51
N GLU A 33 -2.75 18.05 -28.48
CA GLU A 33 -3.55 18.49 -29.63
C GLU A 33 -2.67 18.85 -30.84
N VAL A 34 -1.57 19.58 -30.62
CA VAL A 34 -0.63 19.96 -31.70
C VAL A 34 0.03 18.73 -32.34
N ASN A 35 0.45 17.75 -31.53
CA ASN A 35 1.04 16.52 -32.05
C ASN A 35 0.01 15.63 -32.76
N GLY A 36 -1.24 15.59 -32.30
CA GLY A 36 -2.33 14.89 -32.99
C GLY A 36 -2.62 15.46 -34.38
N VAL A 37 -2.76 16.79 -34.49
CA VAL A 37 -3.00 17.48 -35.77
C VAL A 37 -1.84 17.28 -36.76
N GLN A 38 -0.61 17.17 -36.27
CA GLN A 38 0.58 17.00 -37.10
C GLN A 38 0.82 15.54 -37.53
N GLN A 39 0.25 14.59 -36.79
CA GLN A 39 0.25 13.17 -37.13
C GLN A 39 -0.85 12.86 -38.16
N ASP A 40 -2.05 13.42 -38.00
CA ASP A 40 -3.14 13.30 -38.97
C ASP A 40 -2.75 13.86 -40.35
N ARG A 41 -2.08 15.03 -40.38
CA ARG A 41 -1.59 15.64 -41.64
C ARG A 41 -0.54 14.78 -42.35
N LYS A 42 0.29 14.04 -41.59
CA LYS A 42 1.30 13.14 -42.16
C LYS A 42 0.73 11.83 -42.67
N GLU A 43 -0.40 11.38 -42.12
CA GLU A 43 -1.12 10.20 -42.63
C GLU A 43 -1.87 10.52 -43.92
N GLU A 44 -2.50 11.71 -44.04
CA GLU A 44 -3.10 12.20 -45.29
C GLU A 44 -2.08 12.31 -46.44
N GLU A 45 -0.87 12.85 -46.18
CA GLU A 45 0.20 12.93 -47.20
C GLU A 45 0.71 11.54 -47.64
N LYS A 46 0.63 10.54 -46.74
CA LYS A 46 1.06 9.16 -47.03
C LYS A 46 0.03 8.39 -47.85
N GLU A 47 -1.27 8.56 -47.59
CA GLU A 47 -2.33 7.97 -48.41
C GLU A 47 -2.34 8.56 -49.83
N THR A 48 -2.15 9.89 -49.95
CA THR A 48 -2.10 10.56 -51.26
C THR A 48 -0.89 10.12 -52.09
N SER A 49 0.22 9.76 -51.44
CA SER A 49 1.44 9.29 -52.12
C SER A 49 1.39 7.79 -52.49
N ALA A 50 0.57 6.99 -51.80
CA ALA A 50 0.43 5.56 -52.04
C ALA A 50 -0.49 5.23 -53.24
N GLU A 51 -1.39 6.15 -53.62
CA GLU A 51 -2.33 5.93 -54.73
C GLU A 51 -1.69 6.12 -56.13
N ILE A 52 -0.50 6.73 -56.21
CA ILE A 52 0.16 7.07 -57.50
C ILE A 52 1.13 5.98 -58.01
N ALA A 53 1.46 4.96 -57.21
CA ALA A 53 2.46 3.94 -57.58
C ALA A 53 1.88 2.51 -57.66
N LYS A 54 1.34 2.12 -58.83
CA LYS A 54 1.26 0.72 -59.29
C LYS A 54 2.04 0.59 -60.60
N PRO A 55 2.85 -0.48 -60.78
CA PRO A 55 2.35 -1.64 -61.54
C PRO A 55 2.85 -3.02 -61.05
N ALA A 56 2.32 -4.06 -61.71
CA ALA A 56 2.37 -5.50 -61.42
C ALA A 56 3.67 -6.24 -61.82
N THR A 57 3.98 -7.38 -61.17
CA THR A 57 4.24 -8.74 -61.76
C THR A 57 4.70 -9.77 -60.69
N GLU A 58 4.71 -11.04 -61.10
CA GLU A 58 4.59 -12.32 -60.36
C GLU A 58 5.81 -12.86 -59.56
N ALA A 59 5.47 -13.78 -58.63
CA ALA A 59 6.13 -15.05 -58.24
C ALA A 59 7.53 -15.11 -57.59
N SER A 60 7.57 -15.60 -56.34
CA SER A 60 8.34 -16.77 -55.80
C SER A 60 8.80 -16.57 -54.33
N LYS A 61 8.60 -17.61 -53.50
CA LYS A 61 9.11 -17.79 -52.10
C LYS A 61 10.56 -18.36 -52.15
N PRO A 62 11.35 -18.49 -51.04
CA PRO A 62 11.00 -18.52 -49.60
C PRO A 62 11.95 -17.76 -48.60
N GLU A 63 11.57 -17.81 -47.31
CA GLU A 63 12.39 -17.67 -46.07
C GLU A 63 13.33 -16.46 -45.84
N GLU A 64 13.07 -15.66 -44.78
CA GLU A 64 14.02 -15.48 -43.66
C GLU A 64 13.43 -14.62 -42.53
N GLU A 65 13.49 -15.16 -41.32
CA GLU A 65 13.25 -14.51 -40.04
C GLU A 65 14.36 -13.47 -39.74
N LYS A 66 14.05 -12.17 -39.67
CA LYS A 66 14.94 -11.18 -39.03
C LYS A 66 14.16 -10.16 -38.19
N ARG A 67 14.07 -10.51 -36.90
CA ARG A 67 13.79 -9.61 -35.78
C ARG A 67 14.90 -8.53 -35.75
N GLY A 68 14.56 -7.31 -36.17
CA GLY A 68 15.48 -6.18 -36.25
C GLY A 68 15.97 -5.73 -34.87
N LEU A 69 17.21 -6.10 -34.55
CA LEU A 69 18.05 -5.48 -33.53
C LEU A 69 18.41 -4.05 -33.95
N MET A 70 18.10 -3.05 -33.12
CA MET A 70 18.69 -1.71 -33.25
C MET A 70 20.13 -1.72 -32.73
N PRO A 71 21.04 -0.90 -33.32
CA PRO A 71 22.46 -0.98 -33.05
C PRO A 71 22.81 -0.41 -31.68
N PHE A 72 23.56 -1.19 -30.91
CA PHE A 72 24.27 -0.76 -29.71
C PHE A 72 25.45 0.12 -30.15
N SER A 73 25.43 1.40 -29.78
CA SER A 73 26.62 2.26 -29.80
C SER A 73 27.21 2.30 -28.39
N PRO A 74 28.50 1.96 -28.19
CA PRO A 74 29.17 2.12 -26.93
C PRO A 74 29.80 3.52 -26.86
N HIS A 75 29.55 4.27 -25.79
CA HIS A 75 30.59 4.93 -24.99
C HIS A 75 30.03 5.83 -23.87
N SER A 76 30.55 5.57 -22.67
CA SER A 76 30.89 6.53 -21.59
C SER A 76 29.82 7.51 -21.10
N SER A 77 29.22 7.19 -19.95
CA SER A 77 29.46 7.92 -18.69
C SER A 77 28.53 7.36 -17.61
N CYS A 78 29.10 6.96 -16.47
CA CYS A 78 28.35 6.66 -15.25
C CYS A 78 27.64 7.94 -14.81
N CYS A 79 26.39 8.09 -15.22
CA CYS A 79 25.48 9.09 -14.71
C CYS A 79 24.26 8.31 -14.24
N CYS A 80 24.04 8.26 -12.93
CA CYS A 80 22.83 7.70 -12.34
C CYS A 80 21.66 8.56 -12.81
N HIS A 81 21.10 8.24 -13.98
CA HIS A 81 19.98 8.96 -14.55
C HIS A 81 18.74 8.59 -13.73
N CYS A 82 18.51 9.34 -12.65
CA CYS A 82 17.31 9.24 -11.86
C CYS A 82 16.17 9.75 -12.74
N ARG A 83 15.48 8.83 -13.42
CA ARG A 83 14.32 9.17 -14.25
C ARG A 83 13.20 9.59 -13.31
N VAL A 84 12.86 10.87 -13.38
CA VAL A 84 11.72 11.44 -12.68
C VAL A 84 10.51 11.39 -13.59
N ASN A 85 9.46 10.67 -13.18
CA ASN A 85 8.21 10.57 -13.92
C ASN A 85 7.10 11.30 -13.17
N VAL A 86 6.40 12.17 -13.88
CA VAL A 86 5.33 13.04 -13.36
C VAL A 86 3.97 12.74 -14.00
N ASP A 87 3.91 11.76 -14.90
CA ASP A 87 2.73 11.48 -15.70
C ASP A 87 1.75 10.64 -14.88
N GLY A 88 0.53 11.13 -14.70
CA GLY A 88 -0.59 10.35 -14.18
C GLY A 88 -0.78 10.34 -12.65
N ASN A 89 0.03 11.06 -11.87
CA ASN A 89 -0.16 11.11 -10.41
C ASN A 89 -0.50 12.51 -9.90
N PHE A 90 -1.55 12.64 -9.07
CA PHE A 90 -1.90 13.92 -8.47
C PHE A 90 -0.88 14.23 -7.36
N VAL A 91 0.09 15.11 -7.65
CA VAL A 91 1.14 15.52 -6.70
C VAL A 91 0.60 15.84 -5.30
N VAL A 92 -0.55 16.51 -5.25
CA VAL A 92 -1.20 16.88 -3.98
C VAL A 92 -1.70 15.63 -3.23
N GLU A 93 -2.26 14.66 -3.94
CA GLU A 93 -2.75 13.42 -3.36
C GLU A 93 -1.62 12.58 -2.78
N GLU A 94 -0.52 12.43 -3.50
CA GLU A 94 0.69 11.72 -3.03
C GLU A 94 1.27 12.37 -1.76
N ILE A 95 1.29 13.70 -1.69
CA ILE A 95 1.70 14.41 -0.47
C ILE A 95 0.75 14.09 0.68
N TRP A 96 -0.56 14.10 0.47
CA TRP A 96 -1.53 13.76 1.51
C TRP A 96 -1.44 12.31 1.95
N ASN A 97 -1.27 11.38 1.01
CA ASN A 97 -1.07 9.95 1.28
C ASN A 97 0.19 9.72 2.13
N ALA A 98 1.28 10.41 1.81
CA ALA A 98 2.52 10.35 2.59
C ALA A 98 2.33 10.98 3.99
N LEU A 99 1.62 12.10 4.12
CA LEU A 99 1.38 12.77 5.40
C LEU A 99 0.50 11.95 6.36
N THR A 100 -0.57 11.33 5.85
CA THR A 100 -1.50 10.55 6.68
C THR A 100 -0.82 9.33 7.27
N HIS A 101 -0.06 8.56 6.49
CA HIS A 101 0.72 7.43 7.02
C HIS A 101 1.99 7.87 7.75
N GLY A 102 2.55 9.03 7.39
CA GLY A 102 3.68 9.63 8.11
C GLY A 102 3.32 9.99 9.56
N LEU A 103 2.08 10.38 9.82
CA LEU A 103 1.56 10.52 11.19
C LEU A 103 1.61 9.19 11.94
N GLY A 104 1.28 8.08 11.28
CA GLY A 104 1.43 6.72 11.83
C GLY A 104 2.87 6.44 12.26
N VAL A 105 3.87 6.78 11.42
CA VAL A 105 5.30 6.62 11.75
C VAL A 105 5.67 7.36 13.04
N VAL A 106 5.16 8.58 13.23
CA VAL A 106 5.41 9.35 14.45
C VAL A 106 4.77 8.69 15.68
N LEU A 107 3.57 8.12 15.54
CA LEU A 107 2.84 7.48 16.64
C LEU A 107 3.44 6.13 17.08
N ILE A 108 4.21 5.47 16.22
CA ILE A 108 4.87 4.19 16.54
C ILE A 108 5.85 4.33 17.70
N VAL A 109 6.60 5.42 17.76
CA VAL A 109 7.64 5.60 18.79
C VAL A 109 7.05 5.59 20.21
N PRO A 110 6.08 6.45 20.56
CA PRO A 110 5.46 6.39 21.88
C PRO A 110 4.69 5.07 22.11
N GLY A 111 4.04 4.51 21.07
CA GLY A 111 3.32 3.24 21.20
C GLY A 111 4.25 2.05 21.52
N LEU A 112 5.40 1.98 20.84
CA LEU A 112 6.42 0.95 21.11
C LEU A 112 6.98 1.11 22.51
N ILE A 113 7.31 2.33 22.93
CA ILE A 113 7.80 2.60 24.28
C ILE A 113 6.76 2.15 25.33
N ASP A 114 5.49 2.52 25.16
CA ASP A 114 4.41 2.14 26.08
C ASP A 114 4.29 0.61 26.22
N LEU A 115 4.22 -0.13 25.10
CA LEU A 115 4.13 -1.60 25.15
C LEU A 115 5.40 -2.26 25.71
N MET A 116 6.58 -1.72 25.44
CA MET A 116 7.84 -2.25 25.99
C MET A 116 7.95 -2.01 27.50
N VAL A 117 7.41 -0.89 28.00
CA VAL A 117 7.31 -0.63 29.44
C VAL A 117 6.27 -1.55 30.08
N LEU A 118 5.09 -1.71 29.48
CA LEU A 118 4.04 -2.58 30.03
C LEU A 118 4.41 -4.07 30.06
N THR A 119 5.27 -4.51 29.14
CA THR A 119 5.75 -5.90 29.04
C THR A 119 7.14 -6.11 29.66
N SER A 120 7.66 -5.15 30.43
CA SER A 120 9.03 -5.20 30.96
C SER A 120 9.31 -6.45 31.79
N ASP A 121 8.35 -6.84 32.62
CA ASP A 121 8.46 -7.96 33.56
C ASP A 121 7.83 -9.26 33.04
N ASP A 122 7.25 -9.22 31.84
CA ASP A 122 6.57 -10.36 31.23
C ASP A 122 7.54 -11.43 30.71
N PRO A 123 7.04 -12.67 30.49
CA PRO A 123 7.77 -13.68 29.76
C PRO A 123 8.22 -13.19 28.38
N PHE A 124 9.40 -13.63 27.94
CA PHE A 124 10.01 -13.21 26.67
C PHE A 124 9.07 -13.38 25.45
N ARG A 125 8.23 -14.42 25.46
CA ARG A 125 7.25 -14.68 24.39
C ARG A 125 6.24 -13.52 24.22
N CYS A 126 5.84 -12.87 25.31
CA CYS A 126 4.88 -11.77 25.29
C CYS A 126 5.52 -10.51 24.70
N LYS A 127 6.78 -10.23 25.09
CA LYS A 127 7.60 -9.15 24.51
C LYS A 127 7.77 -9.35 23.00
N LEU A 128 8.10 -10.56 22.57
CA LEU A 128 8.25 -10.86 21.15
C LEU A 128 6.94 -10.66 20.38
N ALA A 129 5.80 -11.00 20.97
CA ALA A 129 4.50 -10.83 20.34
C ALA A 129 4.12 -9.35 20.12
N VAL A 130 4.36 -8.48 21.12
CA VAL A 130 4.14 -7.03 20.96
C VAL A 130 5.17 -6.39 20.02
N ILE A 131 6.43 -6.87 20.03
CA ILE A 131 7.45 -6.42 19.07
C ILE A 131 7.04 -6.79 17.65
N ALA A 132 6.55 -8.02 17.41
CA ALA A 132 6.10 -8.44 16.08
C ALA A 132 4.98 -7.53 15.55
N TYR A 133 4.02 -7.19 16.40
CA TYR A 133 2.96 -6.23 16.06
C TYR A 133 3.50 -4.82 15.79
N MET A 134 4.35 -4.26 16.65
CA MET A 134 4.88 -2.92 16.44
C MET A 134 5.80 -2.84 15.21
N MET A 135 6.54 -3.91 14.91
CA MET A 135 7.36 -4.00 13.69
C MET A 135 6.50 -4.08 12.44
N SER A 136 5.35 -4.78 12.47
CA SER A 136 4.45 -4.81 11.31
C SER A 136 3.78 -3.45 11.07
N CYS A 137 3.38 -2.74 12.13
CA CYS A 137 2.95 -1.34 12.05
C CYS A 137 4.05 -0.43 11.47
N THR A 138 5.29 -0.59 11.93
CA THR A 138 6.45 0.15 11.42
C THR A 138 6.67 -0.09 9.95
N LEU A 139 6.64 -1.35 9.54
CA LEU A 139 6.80 -1.71 8.15
C LEU A 139 5.72 -1.04 7.29
N LEU A 140 4.44 -1.17 7.66
CA LEU A 140 3.33 -0.58 6.93
C LEU A 140 3.46 0.95 6.82
N PHE A 141 3.47 1.66 7.95
CA PHE A 141 3.39 3.11 7.93
C PHE A 141 4.65 3.73 7.33
N ALA A 142 5.84 3.19 7.60
CA ALA A 142 7.07 3.73 7.05
C ALA A 142 7.18 3.47 5.55
N VAL A 143 6.91 2.24 5.10
CA VAL A 143 7.00 1.89 3.68
C VAL A 143 5.96 2.65 2.87
N SER A 144 4.73 2.76 3.36
CA SER A 144 3.69 3.51 2.68
C SER A 144 4.00 5.00 2.58
N THR A 145 4.52 5.59 3.66
CA THR A 145 5.01 6.98 3.64
C THR A 145 6.10 7.16 2.59
N LEU A 146 7.07 6.24 2.53
CA LEU A 146 8.19 6.32 1.58
C LEU A 146 7.75 6.05 0.14
N PHE A 147 6.78 5.16 -0.07
CA PHE A 147 6.19 4.91 -1.38
C PHE A 147 5.61 6.19 -1.98
N HIS A 148 4.74 6.85 -1.22
CA HIS A 148 4.09 8.09 -1.65
C HIS A 148 5.04 9.29 -1.63
N ALA A 149 6.06 9.33 -0.78
CA ALA A 149 7.07 10.39 -0.81
C ALA A 149 7.99 10.29 -2.03
N PHE A 150 8.27 9.07 -2.50
CA PHE A 150 9.14 8.80 -3.64
C PHE A 150 8.38 8.54 -4.95
N PHE A 151 7.12 8.94 -5.04
CA PHE A 151 6.27 8.73 -6.22
C PHE A 151 6.91 9.23 -7.53
N MET A 152 7.75 10.28 -7.45
CA MET A 152 8.47 10.86 -8.58
C MET A 152 9.67 10.02 -9.05
N LEU A 153 10.15 9.04 -8.27
CA LEU A 153 11.38 8.28 -8.55
C LEU A 153 11.04 6.88 -9.08
N ASP A 154 11.06 6.65 -10.39
CA ASP A 154 10.54 5.43 -11.03
C ASP A 154 11.01 4.11 -10.39
N LEU A 155 12.34 3.94 -10.25
CA LEU A 155 12.91 2.69 -9.72
C LEU A 155 12.60 2.51 -8.24
N THR A 156 12.76 3.58 -7.46
CA THR A 156 12.54 3.59 -6.01
C THR A 156 11.06 3.34 -5.70
N SER A 157 10.16 4.05 -6.38
CA SER A 157 8.70 3.91 -6.27
C SER A 157 8.27 2.47 -6.54
N ARG A 158 8.82 1.79 -7.55
CA ARG A 158 8.49 0.38 -7.82
C ARG A 158 8.87 -0.55 -6.66
N ILE A 159 10.03 -0.34 -6.03
CA ILE A 159 10.45 -1.16 -4.87
C ILE A 159 9.51 -0.91 -3.69
N PHE A 160 9.25 0.36 -3.38
CA PHE A 160 8.36 0.71 -2.27
C PHE A 160 6.91 0.29 -2.53
N GLN A 161 6.45 0.25 -3.79
CA GLN A 161 5.14 -0.29 -4.14
C GLN A 161 4.99 -1.76 -3.74
N VAL A 162 6.00 -2.58 -4.05
CA VAL A 162 6.01 -4.00 -3.68
C VAL A 162 5.98 -4.15 -2.17
N LEU A 163 6.81 -3.39 -1.47
CA LEU A 163 6.89 -3.42 -0.02
C LEU A 163 5.59 -2.93 0.62
N ASP A 164 4.95 -1.90 0.06
CA ASP A 164 3.74 -1.28 0.59
C ASP A 164 2.58 -2.27 0.57
N HIS A 165 2.30 -2.90 -0.57
CA HIS A 165 1.26 -3.93 -0.66
C HIS A 165 1.60 -5.19 0.15
N SER A 166 2.89 -5.55 0.20
CA SER A 166 3.35 -6.67 1.03
C SER A 166 3.14 -6.41 2.52
N SER A 167 3.31 -5.16 2.96
CA SER A 167 3.24 -4.78 4.36
C SER A 167 1.83 -4.91 4.95
N ILE A 168 0.77 -4.84 4.13
CA ILE A 168 -0.61 -5.10 4.54
C ILE A 168 -0.76 -6.55 5.05
N PHE A 169 -0.20 -7.53 4.33
CA PHE A 169 -0.21 -8.93 4.77
C PHE A 169 0.52 -9.11 6.11
N VAL A 170 1.68 -8.47 6.26
CA VAL A 170 2.48 -8.53 7.49
C VAL A 170 1.76 -7.83 8.65
N LEU A 171 1.07 -6.71 8.40
CA LEU A 171 0.28 -6.00 9.40
C LEU A 171 -0.83 -6.89 9.94
N ILE A 172 -1.61 -7.52 9.06
CA ILE A 172 -2.72 -8.39 9.46
C ILE A 172 -2.18 -9.52 10.34
N ALA A 173 -1.18 -10.28 9.87
CA ALA A 173 -0.59 -11.38 10.66
C ALA A 173 0.05 -10.90 11.98
N GLY A 174 0.76 -9.76 11.94
CA GLY A 174 1.36 -9.14 13.13
C GLY A 174 0.32 -8.70 14.15
N SER A 175 -0.87 -8.26 13.71
CA SER A 175 -1.95 -7.83 14.60
C SER A 175 -2.60 -8.98 15.38
N TYR A 176 -2.65 -10.19 14.81
CA TYR A 176 -3.15 -11.39 15.51
C TYR A 176 -2.17 -11.92 16.55
N THR A 177 -0.87 -11.77 16.29
CA THR A 177 0.21 -12.36 17.10
C THR A 177 0.11 -12.04 18.60
N PRO A 178 -0.03 -10.78 19.07
CA PRO A 178 -0.19 -10.48 20.49
C PRO A 178 -1.46 -11.06 21.09
N PHE A 179 -2.60 -11.07 20.38
CA PHE A 179 -3.84 -11.65 20.90
C PHE A 179 -3.71 -13.17 21.10
N CYS A 180 -3.12 -13.88 20.14
CA CYS A 180 -2.89 -15.32 20.27
C CYS A 180 -1.96 -15.67 21.45
N VAL A 181 -0.93 -14.86 21.69
CA VAL A 181 0.06 -15.14 22.75
C VAL A 181 -0.43 -14.71 24.14
N LEU A 182 -1.08 -13.55 24.25
CA LEU A 182 -1.51 -12.95 25.53
C LEU A 182 -2.86 -13.50 26.00
N LEU A 183 -3.83 -13.65 25.10
CA LEU A 183 -5.21 -14.01 25.48
C LEU A 183 -5.46 -15.51 25.41
N PHE A 184 -4.95 -16.19 24.37
CA PHE A 184 -5.24 -17.61 24.16
C PHE A 184 -4.21 -18.53 24.84
N GLY A 185 -3.08 -17.99 25.27
CA GLY A 185 -2.07 -18.71 26.04
C GLY A 185 -1.57 -19.96 25.32
N ASN A 186 -1.95 -21.13 25.82
CA ASN A 186 -1.54 -22.43 25.27
C ASN A 186 -2.69 -23.13 24.50
N ASP A 187 -3.80 -22.46 24.22
CA ASP A 187 -4.88 -23.02 23.39
C ASP A 187 -4.34 -23.34 21.98
N PRO A 188 -4.44 -24.60 21.51
CA PRO A 188 -4.03 -24.99 20.17
C PRO A 188 -4.68 -24.17 19.06
N ASN A 189 -5.90 -23.68 19.25
CA ASN A 189 -6.61 -22.85 18.28
C ASN A 189 -5.89 -21.51 18.05
N GLY A 190 -5.30 -20.92 19.10
CA GLY A 190 -4.51 -19.69 18.96
C GLY A 190 -3.25 -19.88 18.13
N SER A 191 -2.51 -20.97 18.37
CA SER A 191 -1.31 -21.27 17.58
C SER A 191 -1.64 -21.64 16.13
N ARG A 192 -2.78 -22.31 15.89
CA ARG A 192 -3.28 -22.62 14.53
C ARG A 192 -3.60 -21.36 13.75
N VAL A 193 -4.36 -20.42 14.32
CA VAL A 193 -4.67 -19.15 13.63
C VAL A 193 -3.43 -18.34 13.39
N MET A 194 -2.56 -18.18 14.39
CA MET A 194 -1.30 -17.45 14.21
C MET A 194 -0.44 -18.05 13.10
N THR A 195 -0.32 -19.39 13.04
CA THR A 195 0.43 -20.07 11.98
C THR A 195 -0.23 -19.88 10.62
N ALA A 196 -1.55 -19.97 10.54
CA ALA A 196 -2.30 -19.75 9.31
C ALA A 196 -2.14 -18.31 8.80
N GLU A 197 -2.21 -17.31 9.67
CA GLU A 197 -2.00 -15.90 9.34
C GLU A 197 -0.62 -15.65 8.71
N TRP A 198 0.45 -16.11 9.36
CA TRP A 198 1.80 -15.94 8.82
C TRP A 198 2.04 -16.74 7.54
N ALA A 199 1.43 -17.92 7.39
CA ALA A 199 1.48 -18.69 6.16
C ALA A 199 0.75 -17.99 5.01
N LEU A 200 -0.47 -17.48 5.26
CA LEU A 200 -1.24 -16.72 4.28
C LEU A 200 -0.53 -15.41 3.91
N ALA A 201 0.11 -14.75 4.87
CA ALA A 201 0.95 -13.59 4.59
C ALA A 201 2.10 -13.93 3.63
N GLY A 202 2.80 -15.05 3.88
CA GLY A 202 3.85 -15.54 2.98
C GLY A 202 3.34 -15.86 1.57
N VAL A 203 2.16 -16.48 1.47
CA VAL A 203 1.50 -16.75 0.18
C VAL A 203 1.14 -15.45 -0.53
N GLY A 204 0.52 -14.49 0.16
CA GLY A 204 0.12 -13.20 -0.39
C GLY A 204 1.31 -12.39 -0.90
N ILE A 205 2.38 -12.28 -0.10
CA ILE A 205 3.62 -11.59 -0.48
C ILE A 205 4.25 -12.25 -1.71
N THR A 206 4.33 -13.58 -1.73
CA THR A 206 4.91 -14.32 -2.86
C THR A 206 4.09 -14.10 -4.13
N ALA A 207 2.76 -14.18 -4.02
CA ALA A 207 1.84 -13.92 -5.13
C ALA A 207 1.99 -12.48 -5.66
N HIS A 208 2.14 -11.50 -4.76
CA HIS A 208 2.35 -10.11 -5.13
C HIS A 208 3.67 -9.88 -5.87
N ILE A 209 4.78 -10.44 -5.37
CA ILE A 209 6.09 -10.34 -6.01
C ILE A 209 6.05 -10.97 -7.42
N ILE A 210 5.40 -12.13 -7.57
CA ILE A 210 5.22 -12.78 -8.88
C ILE A 210 4.39 -11.88 -9.80
N ALA A 211 3.26 -11.36 -9.33
CA ALA A 211 2.39 -10.51 -10.13
C ALA A 211 3.14 -9.27 -10.66
N VAL A 212 3.96 -8.62 -9.83
CA VAL A 212 4.77 -7.46 -10.24
C VAL A 212 5.74 -7.79 -11.37
N HIS A 213 6.32 -9.00 -11.39
CA HIS A 213 7.22 -9.44 -12.47
C HIS A 213 6.48 -9.82 -13.77
N PHE A 214 5.19 -10.16 -13.69
CA PHE A 214 4.38 -10.55 -14.84
C PHE A 214 3.19 -9.59 -15.02
N PRO A 215 3.34 -8.50 -15.79
CA PRO A 215 2.33 -7.44 -15.92
C PRO A 215 0.93 -7.94 -16.31
N LYS A 216 0.86 -9.00 -17.13
CA LYS A 216 -0.40 -9.64 -17.52
C LYS A 216 -1.16 -10.25 -16.34
N ILE A 217 -0.44 -10.77 -15.34
CA ILE A 217 -1.02 -11.35 -14.13
C ILE A 217 -1.47 -10.24 -13.19
N ARG A 218 -0.63 -9.22 -12.96
CA ARG A 218 -0.95 -8.07 -12.09
C ARG A 218 -2.23 -7.35 -12.50
N HIS A 219 -2.44 -7.15 -13.81
CA HIS A 219 -3.61 -6.45 -14.33
C HIS A 219 -4.81 -7.39 -14.53
N SER A 220 -4.67 -8.69 -14.22
CA SER A 220 -5.77 -9.63 -14.29
C SER A 220 -6.77 -9.33 -13.17
N PRO A 221 -8.08 -9.26 -13.47
CA PRO A 221 -9.10 -9.09 -12.44
C PRO A 221 -9.02 -10.20 -11.38
N LEU A 222 -8.61 -11.41 -11.78
CA LEU A 222 -8.44 -12.53 -10.85
C LEU A 222 -7.43 -12.21 -9.75
N TYR A 223 -6.30 -11.57 -10.10
CA TYR A 223 -5.27 -11.22 -9.13
C TYR A 223 -5.74 -10.06 -8.23
N VAL A 224 -6.23 -8.98 -8.83
CA VAL A 224 -6.65 -7.77 -8.09
C VAL A 224 -7.75 -8.10 -7.07
N TYR A 225 -8.78 -8.85 -7.47
CA TYR A 225 -9.83 -9.27 -6.54
C TYR A 225 -9.35 -10.37 -5.60
N GLY A 226 -8.47 -11.27 -6.04
CA GLY A 226 -7.92 -12.35 -5.22
C GLY A 226 -7.07 -11.83 -4.05
N GLU A 227 -6.21 -10.84 -4.30
CA GLU A 227 -5.42 -10.16 -3.28
C GLU A 227 -6.31 -9.49 -2.24
N LEU A 228 -7.34 -8.76 -2.70
CA LEU A 228 -8.29 -8.14 -1.80
C LEU A 228 -9.08 -9.16 -0.96
N ILE A 229 -9.58 -10.23 -1.59
CA ILE A 229 -10.28 -11.30 -0.88
C ILE A 229 -9.36 -11.92 0.17
N LEU A 230 -8.08 -12.13 -0.14
CA LEU A 230 -7.12 -12.67 0.80
C LEU A 230 -6.94 -11.76 2.01
N TYR A 231 -6.82 -10.45 1.84
CA TYR A 231 -6.79 -9.49 2.96
C TYR A 231 -8.03 -9.61 3.85
N VAL A 232 -9.21 -9.68 3.25
CA VAL A 232 -10.47 -9.79 3.99
C VAL A 232 -10.56 -11.12 4.73
N VAL A 233 -10.22 -12.23 4.07
CA VAL A 233 -10.24 -13.57 4.71
C VAL A 233 -9.31 -13.59 5.92
N MET A 234 -8.09 -13.09 5.78
CA MET A 234 -7.15 -12.98 6.91
C MET A 234 -7.71 -12.09 8.03
N GLY A 235 -8.22 -10.90 7.70
CA GLY A 235 -8.80 -9.99 8.69
C GLY A 235 -10.02 -10.53 9.47
N TRP A 236 -10.69 -11.57 8.95
CA TRP A 236 -11.84 -12.21 9.59
C TRP A 236 -11.52 -13.56 10.24
N MET A 237 -10.26 -14.00 10.26
CA MET A 237 -9.85 -15.28 10.88
C MET A 237 -10.13 -15.36 12.39
N ALA A 238 -10.41 -14.24 13.04
CA ALA A 238 -10.91 -14.21 14.43
C ALA A 238 -12.21 -15.02 14.59
N LEU A 239 -13.07 -15.08 13.56
CA LEU A 239 -14.29 -15.89 13.60
C LEU A 239 -14.02 -17.40 13.58
N ALA A 240 -12.89 -17.84 13.01
CA ALA A 240 -12.52 -19.26 13.01
C ALA A 240 -12.20 -19.78 14.42
N VAL A 241 -11.91 -18.87 15.37
CA VAL A 241 -11.64 -19.16 16.77
C VAL A 241 -12.59 -18.41 17.71
N TYR A 242 -13.83 -18.18 17.24
CA TYR A 242 -14.83 -17.38 17.95
C TYR A 242 -15.07 -17.85 19.40
N ASP A 243 -15.21 -19.17 19.63
CA ASP A 243 -15.46 -19.71 20.97
C ASP A 243 -14.29 -19.44 21.93
N THR A 244 -13.05 -19.73 21.50
CA THR A 244 -11.83 -19.40 22.25
C THR A 244 -11.74 -17.89 22.48
N PHE A 245 -12.05 -17.09 21.46
CA PHE A 245 -12.00 -15.64 21.52
C PHE A 245 -12.94 -15.07 22.58
N VAL A 246 -14.22 -15.41 22.54
CA VAL A 246 -15.23 -14.84 23.44
C VAL A 246 -15.02 -15.31 24.89
N THR A 247 -14.54 -16.54 25.09
CA THR A 247 -14.33 -17.09 26.43
C THR A 247 -13.04 -16.61 27.10
N SER A 248 -11.98 -16.36 26.32
CA SER A 248 -10.67 -15.98 26.85
C SER A 248 -10.46 -14.46 26.91
N THR A 249 -11.29 -13.68 26.22
CA THR A 249 -11.09 -12.24 26.04
C THR A 249 -12.16 -11.45 26.79
N PRO A 250 -11.79 -10.48 27.65
CA PRO A 250 -12.74 -9.54 28.25
C PRO A 250 -13.56 -8.77 27.22
N VAL A 251 -14.83 -8.51 27.53
CA VAL A 251 -15.80 -7.86 26.61
C VAL A 251 -15.30 -6.52 26.06
N HIS A 252 -14.62 -5.69 26.87
CA HIS A 252 -14.11 -4.40 26.40
C HIS A 252 -13.01 -4.56 25.32
N ILE A 253 -12.15 -5.58 25.44
CA ILE A 253 -11.13 -5.90 24.43
C ILE A 253 -11.80 -6.44 23.17
N GLN A 254 -12.85 -7.26 23.32
CA GLN A 254 -13.62 -7.75 22.17
C GLN A 254 -14.19 -6.59 21.35
N TYR A 255 -14.74 -5.56 22.00
CA TYR A 255 -15.26 -4.37 21.32
C TYR A 255 -14.18 -3.54 20.64
N LEU A 256 -12.98 -3.42 21.23
CA LEU A 256 -11.86 -2.73 20.58
C LEU A 256 -11.41 -3.50 19.32
N ILE A 257 -11.27 -4.82 19.39
CA ILE A 257 -10.88 -5.65 18.24
C ILE A 257 -11.96 -5.57 17.15
N ALA A 258 -13.23 -5.72 17.50
CA ALA A 258 -14.33 -5.61 16.55
C ALA A 258 -14.43 -4.21 15.94
N GLY A 259 -14.29 -3.16 16.76
CA GLY A 259 -14.32 -1.76 16.30
C GLY A 259 -13.17 -1.44 15.35
N GLY A 260 -11.95 -1.93 15.65
CA GLY A 260 -10.80 -1.80 14.77
C GLY A 260 -10.99 -2.53 13.44
N GLY A 261 -11.40 -3.80 13.49
CA GLY A 261 -11.70 -4.60 12.29
C GLY A 261 -12.81 -3.99 11.42
N LEU A 262 -13.88 -3.50 12.03
CA LEU A 262 -14.96 -2.80 11.30
C LEU A 262 -14.47 -1.48 10.70
N THR A 263 -13.57 -0.77 11.36
CA THR A 263 -12.97 0.46 10.82
C THR A 263 -12.12 0.15 9.58
N TYR A 264 -11.32 -0.92 9.58
CA TYR A 264 -10.64 -1.40 8.37
C TYR A 264 -11.61 -1.71 7.23
N MET A 265 -12.70 -2.45 7.54
CA MET A 265 -13.72 -2.79 6.55
C MET A 265 -14.45 -1.55 6.00
N ALA A 266 -14.69 -0.53 6.84
CA ALA A 266 -15.31 0.73 6.43
C ALA A 266 -14.43 1.54 5.47
N GLY A 267 -13.10 1.37 5.53
CA GLY A 267 -12.17 1.95 4.57
C GLY A 267 -12.26 1.32 3.18
N LEU A 268 -12.59 0.02 3.10
CA LEU A 268 -12.46 -0.75 1.88
C LEU A 268 -13.25 -0.21 0.67
N PRO A 269 -14.49 0.30 0.82
CA PRO A 269 -15.20 0.95 -0.28
C PRO A 269 -14.43 2.11 -0.91
N PHE A 270 -13.70 2.90 -0.11
CA PHE A 270 -12.90 4.02 -0.62
C PHE A 270 -11.70 3.53 -1.44
N TYR A 271 -11.03 2.48 -0.98
CA TYR A 271 -9.95 1.81 -1.73
C TYR A 271 -10.43 1.23 -3.05
N ILE A 272 -11.58 0.56 -3.06
CA ILE A 272 -12.15 -0.01 -4.30
C ILE A 272 -12.56 1.11 -5.26
N LEU A 273 -13.22 2.15 -4.76
CA LEU A 273 -13.67 3.28 -5.57
C LEU A 273 -12.51 4.08 -6.16
N ASP A 274 -11.43 4.26 -5.39
CA ASP A 274 -10.19 4.85 -5.87
C ASP A 274 -9.64 4.06 -7.07
N ASN A 275 -9.49 2.74 -6.93
CA ASN A 275 -9.01 1.86 -7.99
C ASN A 275 -9.91 1.80 -9.25
N ILE A 276 -11.23 1.95 -9.11
CA ILE A 276 -12.17 1.83 -10.24
C ILE A 276 -12.41 3.18 -10.92
N LYS A 277 -12.58 4.25 -10.14
CA LYS A 277 -13.05 5.56 -10.63
C LYS A 277 -11.96 6.63 -10.66
N CYS A 278 -10.76 6.34 -10.12
CA CYS A 278 -9.63 7.28 -10.04
C CYS A 278 -10.05 8.64 -9.48
N VAL A 279 -10.84 8.64 -8.40
CA VAL A 279 -11.35 9.86 -7.78
C VAL A 279 -10.28 10.41 -6.83
N PRO A 280 -9.81 11.65 -7.03
CA PRO A 280 -8.78 12.23 -6.17
C PRO A 280 -9.21 12.19 -4.68
N ILE A 281 -8.25 11.96 -3.79
CA ILE A 281 -8.40 11.99 -2.31
C ILE A 281 -8.99 10.71 -1.72
N LEU A 282 -9.63 9.84 -2.49
CA LEU A 282 -10.20 8.60 -1.94
C LEU A 282 -9.13 7.69 -1.33
N HIS A 283 -7.93 7.65 -1.92
CA HIS A 283 -6.80 6.92 -1.36
C HIS A 283 -6.36 7.48 0.01
N CYS A 284 -6.36 8.80 0.14
CA CYS A 284 -6.05 9.47 1.41
C CYS A 284 -7.11 9.16 2.48
N VAL A 285 -8.39 9.09 2.10
CA VAL A 285 -9.46 8.66 3.01
C VAL A 285 -9.23 7.21 3.46
N TRP A 286 -8.86 6.31 2.54
CA TRP A 286 -8.47 4.94 2.88
C TRP A 286 -7.33 4.91 3.91
N HIS A 287 -6.27 5.71 3.71
CA HIS A 287 -5.16 5.84 4.67
C HIS A 287 -5.61 6.27 6.06
N LEU A 288 -6.57 7.20 6.15
CA LEU A 288 -7.12 7.64 7.43
C LEU A 288 -7.86 6.50 8.15
N PHE A 289 -8.65 5.70 7.41
CA PHE A 289 -9.30 4.52 8.00
C PHE A 289 -8.29 3.50 8.51
N VAL A 290 -7.23 3.22 7.73
CA VAL A 290 -6.14 2.31 8.13
C VAL A 290 -5.44 2.83 9.39
N LEU A 291 -5.11 4.12 9.46
CA LEU A 291 -4.48 4.73 10.62
C LEU A 291 -5.36 4.65 11.87
N VAL A 292 -6.64 5.04 11.77
CA VAL A 292 -7.58 5.00 12.89
C VAL A 292 -7.80 3.56 13.36
N ALA A 293 -7.97 2.61 12.44
CA ALA A 293 -8.11 1.21 12.78
C ALA A 293 -6.86 0.67 13.49
N ALA A 294 -5.66 1.02 13.03
CA ALA A 294 -4.41 0.64 13.69
C ALA A 294 -4.29 1.23 15.11
N ILE A 295 -4.73 2.46 15.34
CA ILE A 295 -4.77 3.07 16.69
C ILE A 295 -5.74 2.30 17.60
N ILE A 296 -6.92 1.93 17.10
CA ILE A 296 -7.89 1.13 17.88
C ILE A 296 -7.31 -0.26 18.20
N HIS A 297 -6.66 -0.90 17.24
CA HIS A 297 -5.99 -2.19 17.47
C HIS A 297 -4.82 -2.06 18.46
N PHE A 298 -4.06 -0.97 18.42
CA PHE A 298 -3.02 -0.69 19.40
C PHE A 298 -3.61 -0.63 20.81
N CYS A 299 -4.73 0.09 20.99
CA CYS A 299 -5.45 0.11 22.26
C CYS A 299 -5.90 -1.29 22.68
N ALA A 300 -6.42 -2.11 21.76
CA ALA A 300 -6.80 -3.50 22.07
C ALA A 300 -5.60 -4.34 22.55
N VAL A 301 -4.44 -4.22 21.89
CA VAL A 301 -3.21 -4.92 22.30
C VAL A 301 -2.75 -4.45 23.66
N ARG A 302 -2.75 -3.13 23.89
CA ARG A 302 -2.38 -2.52 25.16
C ARG A 302 -3.25 -3.02 26.32
N GLU A 303 -4.57 -3.01 26.15
CA GLU A 303 -5.50 -3.56 27.16
C GLU A 303 -5.32 -5.07 27.36
N SER A 304 -4.93 -5.80 26.30
CA SER A 304 -4.61 -7.24 26.41
C SER A 304 -3.37 -7.49 27.27
N VAL A 305 -2.34 -6.65 27.18
CA VAL A 305 -1.17 -6.72 28.05
C VAL A 305 -1.55 -6.43 29.50
N ILE A 306 -2.33 -5.37 29.75
CA ILE A 306 -2.79 -5.01 31.10
C ILE A 306 -3.61 -6.15 31.71
N TYR A 307 -4.53 -6.71 30.93
CA TYR A 307 -5.32 -7.86 31.36
C TYR A 307 -4.43 -9.07 31.69
N PHE A 308 -3.47 -9.40 30.83
CA PHE A 308 -2.53 -10.50 31.05
C PHE A 308 -1.73 -10.33 32.35
N ASN A 309 -1.23 -9.11 32.63
CA ASN A 309 -0.49 -8.81 33.85
C ASN A 309 -1.38 -8.95 35.10
N SER A 310 -2.65 -8.55 35.01
CA SER A 310 -3.62 -8.71 36.11
C SER A 310 -3.84 -10.18 36.45
N GLN A 311 -3.91 -11.06 35.45
CA GLN A 311 -4.08 -12.51 35.65
C GLN A 311 -2.87 -13.14 36.35
N GLN A 312 -1.65 -12.75 35.95
CA GLN A 312 -0.43 -13.22 36.62
C GLN A 312 -0.41 -12.83 38.11
N SER A 313 -0.78 -11.58 38.42
CA SER A 313 -0.77 -11.09 39.80
C SER A 313 -1.72 -11.82 40.74
N MET A 314 -2.81 -12.40 40.22
CA MET A 314 -3.76 -13.22 41.00
C MET A 314 -3.30 -14.67 41.19
N SER A 315 -2.32 -15.13 40.40
CA SER A 315 -1.81 -16.50 40.44
C SER A 315 -0.61 -16.70 41.39
N VAL A 316 -0.09 -15.61 41.95
CA VAL A 316 1.02 -15.55 42.93
C VAL A 316 0.46 -15.38 44.34
#